data_AF-A0A931UJ56-F1
#
_entry.id   AF-A0A931UJ56-F1
#
_cell.length_a   1.000
_cell.length_b   1.000
_cell.length_c   1.000
_cell.angle_alpha   90.00
_cell.angle_beta   90.00
_cell.angle_gamma   90.00
#
_symmetry.space_group_name_H-M   'P 1'
#
loop_
_entity.id
_entity.type
_entity.pdbx_description
1 polymer ?
#
loop_
_entity_poly.entity_id
_entity_poly.type
_entity_poly.pdbx_seq_one_letter_code
_entity_poly.pdbx_strand_id
1 'polypeptide(L)'
;MKRNTLVLMLVVVALAGCGSGGGGGSAAPVAITEASNKAAYDKAVLPFNDIYSRWKSAETLAGASSRIALSGPVMNLQNIKREADALVVSKCMLTPKANLTAGMDSIINGYIAFMGQNSYSTLMNTGNTYLTQYEKDLLNQKLCDFSIM
;
A
#
# COMPACT_ATOMS: atom_id res chain seq x y z
N MET A 1 -12.07 52.75 3.83
CA MET A 1 -11.45 52.87 2.49
C MET A 1 -11.83 51.62 1.69
N LYS A 2 -12.45 51.82 0.52
CA LYS A 2 -12.97 50.78 -0.38
C LYS A 2 -11.87 50.16 -1.23
N ARG A 3 -12.01 48.86 -1.53
CA ARG A 3 -11.59 48.11 -2.75
C ARG A 3 -11.99 46.66 -2.48
N ASN A 4 -13.16 46.13 -2.84
CA ASN A 4 -13.89 46.10 -4.11
C ASN A 4 -13.06 45.55 -5.27
N THR A 5 -13.05 44.22 -5.41
CA THR A 5 -12.80 43.56 -6.69
C THR A 5 -13.72 42.35 -6.82
N LEU A 6 -14.79 42.62 -7.57
CA LEU A 6 -15.75 41.74 -8.22
C LEU A 6 -15.03 40.54 -8.88
N VAL A 7 -15.36 39.29 -8.53
CA VAL A 7 -15.05 38.15 -9.40
C VAL A 7 -16.38 37.61 -9.93
N LEU A 8 -16.48 37.81 -11.24
CA LEU A 8 -17.58 37.59 -12.14
C LEU A 8 -18.05 36.13 -12.11
N MET A 9 -19.37 35.93 -11.98
CA MET A 9 -20.04 34.68 -12.31
C MET A 9 -19.74 34.28 -13.76
N LEU A 10 -19.44 33.00 -13.97
CA LEU A 10 -19.57 32.36 -15.27
C LEU A 10 -20.37 31.07 -15.10
N VAL A 11 -21.70 31.23 -15.12
CA VAL A 11 -22.66 30.13 -15.28
C VAL A 11 -22.64 29.75 -16.76
N VAL A 12 -22.02 28.62 -17.10
CA VAL A 12 -22.11 28.06 -18.45
C VAL A 12 -23.27 27.07 -18.48
N VAL A 13 -24.36 27.48 -19.10
CA VAL A 13 -25.50 26.63 -19.46
C VAL A 13 -25.06 25.72 -20.61
N ALA A 14 -25.01 24.41 -20.36
CA ALA A 14 -24.77 23.42 -21.41
C ALA A 14 -26.07 23.14 -22.17
N LEU A 15 -26.13 23.61 -23.42
CA LEU A 15 -27.14 23.20 -24.41
C LEU A 15 -26.72 21.87 -25.05
N ALA A 16 -27.68 20.96 -25.17
CA ALA A 16 -27.53 19.66 -25.81
C ALA A 16 -27.18 19.79 -27.30
N GLY A 17 -26.21 18.98 -27.75
CA GLY A 17 -25.90 18.76 -29.16
C GLY A 17 -25.53 17.29 -29.38
N CYS A 18 -26.43 16.53 -29.99
CA CYS A 18 -26.16 15.19 -30.51
C CYS A 18 -25.49 15.34 -31.88
N GLY A 19 -24.27 14.82 -32.05
CA GLY A 19 -23.54 14.84 -33.30
C GLY A 19 -22.55 13.67 -33.39
N SER A 20 -22.74 12.82 -34.39
CA SER A 20 -21.93 11.64 -34.71
C SER A 20 -20.79 12.05 -35.66
N GLY A 21 -19.54 11.65 -35.37
CA GLY A 21 -18.38 11.90 -36.22
C GLY A 21 -17.06 11.56 -35.53
N GLY A 22 -16.29 10.64 -36.11
CA GLY A 22 -15.09 10.06 -35.50
C GLY A 22 -13.79 10.86 -35.65
N GLY A 23 -12.76 10.33 -34.98
CA GLY A 23 -11.35 10.53 -35.31
C GLY A 23 -10.58 11.54 -34.45
N GLY A 24 -9.43 11.09 -33.93
CA GLY A 24 -8.29 11.95 -33.60
C GLY A 24 -8.14 12.28 -32.12
N GLY A 25 -7.11 11.67 -31.51
CA GLY A 25 -6.75 11.89 -30.12
C GLY A 25 -6.48 13.36 -29.79
N SER A 26 -7.00 13.77 -28.65
CA SER A 26 -6.46 14.86 -27.85
C SER A 26 -6.83 14.52 -26.41
N ALA A 27 -5.84 14.01 -25.68
CA ALA A 27 -5.98 13.68 -24.27
C ALA A 27 -6.22 14.97 -23.50
N ALA A 28 -7.50 15.32 -23.32
CA ALA A 28 -7.91 16.28 -22.30
C ALA A 28 -7.40 15.79 -20.94
N PRO A 29 -6.96 16.67 -20.03
CA PRO A 29 -6.66 16.27 -18.67
C PRO A 29 -7.96 15.78 -18.05
N VAL A 30 -8.07 14.46 -17.88
CA VAL A 30 -9.16 13.85 -17.12
C VAL A 30 -9.05 14.45 -15.73
N ALA A 31 -10.05 15.25 -15.32
CA ALA A 31 -10.22 15.64 -13.94
C ALA A 31 -10.40 14.34 -13.14
N ILE A 32 -9.30 13.88 -12.52
CA ILE A 32 -9.29 12.70 -11.67
C ILE A 32 -10.08 13.10 -10.44
N THR A 33 -11.37 12.76 -10.43
CA THR A 33 -12.25 13.05 -9.29
C THR A 33 -11.79 12.23 -8.09
N GLU A 34 -11.91 12.82 -6.91
CA GLU A 34 -11.65 12.24 -5.57
C GLU A 34 -12.26 10.82 -5.44
N ALA A 35 -13.46 10.61 -5.98
CA ALA A 35 -14.11 9.30 -6.04
C ALA A 35 -13.30 8.21 -6.80
N SER A 36 -12.54 8.58 -7.83
CA SER A 36 -11.71 7.63 -8.60
C SER A 36 -10.40 7.28 -7.88
N ASN A 37 -9.85 8.20 -7.09
CA ASN A 37 -8.64 7.97 -6.28
C ASN A 37 -8.94 7.06 -5.09
N LYS A 38 -10.08 7.27 -4.42
CA LYS A 38 -10.58 6.36 -3.39
C LYS A 38 -10.86 4.96 -3.94
N ALA A 39 -11.51 4.83 -5.09
CA ALA A 39 -11.77 3.52 -5.70
C ALA A 39 -10.47 2.80 -6.13
N ALA A 40 -9.47 3.55 -6.61
CA ALA A 40 -8.15 3.02 -6.93
C ALA A 40 -7.38 2.59 -5.67
N TYR A 41 -7.48 3.35 -4.58
CA TYR A 41 -6.92 2.99 -3.27
C TYR A 41 -7.59 1.74 -2.69
N ASP A 42 -8.92 1.69 -2.66
CA ASP A 42 -9.68 0.54 -2.16
C ASP A 42 -9.30 -0.73 -2.94
N LYS A 43 -9.16 -0.62 -4.27
CA LYS A 43 -8.69 -1.74 -5.10
C LYS A 43 -7.22 -2.12 -4.85
N ALA A 44 -6.36 -1.15 -4.53
CA ALA A 44 -4.93 -1.37 -4.27
C ALA A 44 -4.64 -1.90 -2.85
N VAL A 45 -5.49 -1.59 -1.86
CA VAL A 45 -5.32 -2.02 -0.46
C VAL A 45 -5.77 -3.47 -0.24
N LEU A 46 -6.77 -3.95 -0.99
CA LEU A 46 -7.28 -5.32 -0.82
C LEU A 46 -6.17 -6.39 -0.96
N PRO A 47 -5.28 -6.35 -1.98
CA PRO A 47 -4.15 -7.28 -2.07
C PRO A 47 -3.19 -7.20 -0.88
N PHE A 48 -2.95 -6.01 -0.32
CA PHE A 48 -2.07 -5.86 0.85
C PHE A 48 -2.67 -6.49 2.10
N ASN A 49 -3.96 -6.28 2.33
CA ASN A 49 -4.64 -6.86 3.50
C ASN A 49 -4.65 -8.38 3.46
N ASP A 50 -4.88 -8.97 2.27
CA ASP A 50 -4.81 -10.43 2.09
C ASP A 50 -3.41 -10.97 2.41
N ILE A 51 -2.38 -10.39 1.78
CA ILE A 51 -0.99 -10.79 2.00
C ILE A 51 -0.60 -10.63 3.47
N TYR A 52 -0.98 -9.53 4.10
CA TYR A 52 -0.62 -9.28 5.50
C TYR A 52 -1.36 -10.23 6.45
N SER A 53 -2.63 -10.54 6.18
CA SER A 53 -3.38 -11.54 6.95
C SER A 53 -2.75 -12.93 6.85
N ARG A 54 -2.39 -13.36 5.64
CA ARG A 54 -1.67 -14.62 5.39
C ARG A 54 -0.31 -14.63 6.09
N TRP A 55 0.41 -13.51 6.03
CA TRP A 55 1.68 -13.32 6.73
C TRP A 55 1.54 -13.51 8.23
N LYS A 56 0.59 -12.82 8.90
CA LYS A 56 0.36 -12.96 10.34
C LYS A 56 0.05 -14.40 10.76
N SER A 57 -0.73 -15.10 9.94
CA SER A 57 -1.06 -16.50 10.17
C SER A 57 0.18 -17.40 10.04
N ALA A 58 0.98 -17.20 8.99
CA ALA A 58 2.23 -17.93 8.76
C ALA A 58 3.29 -17.63 9.83
N GLU A 59 3.38 -16.37 10.28
CA GLU A 59 4.30 -15.93 11.34
C GLU A 59 3.92 -16.59 12.67
N THR A 60 2.63 -16.67 12.99
CA THR A 60 2.15 -17.37 14.19
C THR A 60 2.59 -18.83 14.18
N LEU A 61 2.46 -19.50 13.04
CA LEU A 61 2.91 -20.89 12.89
C LEU A 61 4.43 -21.01 13.02
N ALA A 62 5.20 -20.10 12.42
CA ALA A 62 6.65 -20.07 12.53
C ALA A 62 7.11 -19.82 13.99
N GLY A 63 6.46 -18.88 14.69
CA GLY A 63 6.74 -18.57 16.09
C GLY A 63 6.43 -19.72 17.06
N ALA A 64 5.48 -20.59 16.72
CA ALA A 64 5.15 -21.79 17.48
C ALA A 64 6.01 -23.01 17.11
N SER A 65 6.79 -22.94 16.02
CA SER A 65 7.55 -24.07 15.51
C SER A 65 8.88 -24.24 16.22
N SER A 66 9.28 -25.49 16.45
CA SER A 66 10.62 -25.78 16.96
C SER A 66 11.68 -25.47 15.89
N ARG A 67 12.89 -25.19 16.35
CA ARG A 67 14.06 -24.90 15.51
C ARG A 67 14.26 -25.89 14.35
N ILE A 68 14.04 -27.19 14.60
CA ILE A 68 14.28 -28.26 13.60
C ILE A 68 13.19 -28.26 12.53
N ALA A 69 11.95 -27.91 12.89
CA ALA A 69 10.81 -27.87 11.98
C ALA A 69 10.64 -26.50 11.29
N LEU A 70 11.42 -25.50 11.66
CA LEU A 70 11.22 -24.09 11.26
C LEU A 70 11.55 -23.80 9.79
N SER A 71 12.30 -24.66 9.11
CA SER A 71 12.67 -24.48 7.69
C SER A 71 11.46 -24.37 6.77
N GLY A 72 10.44 -25.21 6.97
CA GLY A 72 9.19 -25.18 6.21
C GLY A 72 8.40 -23.87 6.40
N PRO A 73 8.07 -23.47 7.65
CA PRO A 73 7.44 -22.18 7.93
C PRO A 73 8.22 -20.97 7.40
N VAL A 74 9.55 -20.96 7.51
CA VAL A 74 10.38 -19.87 6.96
C VAL A 74 10.29 -19.78 5.44
N MET A 75 10.28 -20.92 4.75
CA MET A 75 10.08 -20.95 3.30
C MET A 75 8.70 -20.40 2.90
N ASN A 76 7.65 -20.69 3.68
CA ASN A 76 6.33 -20.11 3.47
C ASN A 76 6.35 -18.58 3.66
N LEU A 77 6.99 -18.08 4.73
CA LEU A 77 7.16 -16.64 4.93
C LEU A 77 7.90 -15.99 3.76
N GLN A 78 8.99 -16.59 3.28
CA GLN A 78 9.73 -16.09 2.12
C GLN A 78 8.89 -16.05 0.84
N ASN A 79 7.98 -17.02 0.64
CA ASN A 79 7.03 -16.99 -0.49
C ASN A 79 6.08 -15.80 -0.39
N ILE A 80 5.44 -15.61 0.77
CA ILE A 80 4.51 -14.49 1.00
C ILE A 80 5.22 -13.14 0.83
N LYS A 81 6.46 -13.01 1.31
CA LYS A 81 7.27 -11.80 1.12
C LYS A 81 7.56 -11.52 -0.36
N ARG A 82 7.85 -12.55 -1.17
CA ARG A 82 8.01 -12.40 -2.62
C ARG A 82 6.72 -11.96 -3.31
N GLU A 83 5.57 -12.47 -2.87
CA GLU A 83 4.26 -12.00 -3.36
C GLU A 83 4.05 -10.52 -3.02
N ALA A 84 4.40 -10.10 -1.80
CA ALA A 84 4.31 -8.71 -1.37
C ALA A 84 5.22 -7.79 -2.22
N ASP A 85 6.46 -8.22 -2.49
CA ASP A 85 7.41 -7.50 -3.35
C ASP A 85 6.90 -7.36 -4.79
N ALA A 86 6.18 -8.36 -5.30
CA ALA A 86 5.65 -8.35 -6.66
C ALA A 86 4.43 -7.43 -6.86
N LEU A 87 3.80 -6.94 -5.78
CA LEU A 87 2.66 -6.04 -5.90
C LEU A 87 3.05 -4.73 -6.59
N VAL A 88 2.37 -4.41 -7.69
CA VAL A 88 2.49 -3.11 -8.35
C VAL A 88 1.56 -2.13 -7.64
N VAL A 89 2.11 -1.01 -7.19
CA VAL A 89 1.40 -0.06 -6.34
C VAL A 89 1.46 1.35 -6.88
N SER A 90 0.47 2.16 -6.54
CA SER A 90 0.48 3.60 -6.81
C SER A 90 1.52 4.31 -5.94
N LYS A 91 1.90 5.54 -6.31
CA LYS A 91 2.88 6.34 -5.55
C LYS A 91 2.54 6.47 -4.07
N CYS A 92 1.25 6.60 -3.75
CA CYS A 92 0.78 6.64 -2.37
C CYS A 92 1.24 5.39 -1.60
N MET A 93 1.03 4.20 -2.15
CA MET A 93 1.27 2.93 -1.46
C MET A 93 2.75 2.49 -1.41
N LEU A 94 3.70 3.30 -1.91
CA LEU A 94 5.12 2.95 -1.90
C LEU A 94 5.70 2.81 -0.49
N THR A 95 5.40 3.76 0.40
CA THR A 95 5.91 3.74 1.79
C THR A 95 5.36 2.56 2.60
N PRO A 96 4.03 2.31 2.65
CA PRO A 96 3.51 1.14 3.34
C PRO A 96 4.05 -0.17 2.75
N LYS A 97 4.18 -0.27 1.41
CA LYS A 97 4.79 -1.46 0.80
C LYS A 97 6.21 -1.66 1.29
N ALA A 98 7.03 -0.60 1.30
CA ALA A 98 8.40 -0.67 1.76
C ALA A 98 8.50 -1.08 3.24
N ASN A 99 7.64 -0.54 4.10
CA ASN A 99 7.58 -0.91 5.51
C ASN A 99 7.11 -2.36 5.70
N LEU A 100 6.11 -2.81 4.95
CA LEU A 100 5.65 -4.19 4.98
C LEU A 100 6.79 -5.15 4.63
N THR A 101 7.45 -4.94 3.49
CA THR A 101 8.46 -5.89 3.00
C THR A 101 9.75 -5.83 3.81
N ALA A 102 10.14 -4.67 4.33
CA ALA A 102 11.26 -4.54 5.27
C ALA A 102 10.98 -5.24 6.61
N GLY A 103 9.74 -5.14 7.10
CA GLY A 103 9.30 -5.85 8.30
C GLY A 103 9.34 -7.36 8.12
N MET A 104 8.79 -7.84 7.00
CA MET A 104 8.82 -9.26 6.62
C MET A 104 10.25 -9.80 6.52
N ASP A 105 11.13 -9.08 5.83
CA ASP A 105 12.53 -9.48 5.65
C ASP A 105 13.28 -9.59 6.98
N SER A 106 13.10 -8.59 7.86
CA SER A 106 13.71 -8.59 9.19
C SER A 106 13.26 -9.78 10.05
N ILE A 107 11.96 -10.11 10.02
CA ILE A 107 11.43 -11.26 10.76
C ILE A 107 11.93 -12.59 10.19
N ILE A 108 11.97 -12.74 8.85
CA ILE A 108 12.57 -13.91 8.19
C ILE A 108 14.02 -14.09 8.63
N ASN A 109 14.81 -13.01 8.60
CA ASN A 109 16.21 -13.03 9.04
C ASN A 109 16.31 -13.35 10.53
N GLY A 110 15.37 -12.87 11.35
CA GLY A 110 15.24 -13.26 12.75
C GLY A 110 15.05 -14.76 12.92
N TYR A 111 14.14 -15.39 12.16
CA TYR A 111 13.95 -16.83 12.21
C TYR A 111 15.17 -17.60 11.71
N ILE A 112 15.85 -17.15 10.65
CA ILE A 112 17.08 -17.76 10.15
C ILE A 112 18.20 -17.65 11.19
N ALA A 113 18.36 -16.49 11.82
CA ALA A 113 19.32 -16.28 12.91
C ALA A 113 18.99 -17.18 14.10
N PHE A 114 17.70 -17.28 14.46
CA PHE A 114 17.23 -18.20 15.48
C PHE A 114 17.64 -19.62 15.11
N MET A 115 17.36 -20.12 13.90
CA MET A 115 17.77 -21.45 13.41
C MET A 115 19.29 -21.70 13.53
N GLY A 116 20.09 -20.67 13.25
CA GLY A 116 21.56 -20.68 13.37
C GLY A 116 22.12 -20.55 14.78
N GLN A 117 21.28 -20.42 15.82
CA GLN A 117 21.69 -20.17 17.22
C GLN A 117 22.33 -18.78 17.44
N ASN A 118 22.02 -17.83 16.56
CA ASN A 118 22.50 -16.46 16.66
C ASN A 118 21.49 -15.57 17.40
N SER A 119 21.94 -14.39 17.83
CA SER A 119 21.05 -13.36 18.35
C SER A 119 20.03 -12.95 17.28
N TYR A 120 18.74 -12.99 17.63
CA TYR A 120 17.63 -12.76 16.71
C TYR A 120 16.62 -11.71 17.21
N SER A 121 16.63 -11.36 18.49
CA SER A 121 15.63 -10.47 19.10
C SER A 121 15.63 -9.08 18.46
N THR A 122 16.80 -8.53 18.14
CA THR A 122 16.93 -7.25 17.44
C THR A 122 16.25 -7.29 16.07
N LEU A 123 16.44 -8.38 15.30
CA LEU A 123 15.81 -8.54 13.99
C LEU A 123 14.29 -8.64 14.10
N MET A 124 13.79 -9.39 15.09
CA MET A 124 12.36 -9.47 15.36
C MET A 124 11.76 -8.12 15.78
N ASN A 125 12.43 -7.39 16.66
CA ASN A 125 11.97 -6.08 17.13
C ASN A 125 11.98 -5.03 16.01
N THR A 126 13.01 -5.01 15.19
CA THR A 126 13.09 -4.17 13.99
C THR A 126 11.96 -4.51 13.02
N GLY A 127 11.73 -5.80 12.76
CA GLY A 127 10.64 -6.22 11.89
C GLY A 127 9.26 -5.82 12.39
N ASN A 128 8.99 -6.03 13.67
CA ASN A 128 7.76 -5.58 14.33
C ASN A 128 7.56 -4.06 14.28
N THR A 129 8.65 -3.30 14.38
CA THR A 129 8.62 -1.84 14.26
C THR A 129 8.17 -1.41 12.86
N TYR A 130 8.73 -2.02 11.82
CA TYR A 130 8.31 -1.78 10.44
C TYR A 130 6.87 -2.20 10.17
N LEU A 131 6.43 -3.37 10.67
CA LEU A 131 5.04 -3.82 10.50
C LEU A 131 4.04 -2.91 11.23
N THR A 132 4.39 -2.43 12.42
CA THR A 132 3.60 -1.42 13.14
C THR A 132 3.53 -0.12 12.35
N GLN A 133 4.63 0.29 11.72
CA GLN A 133 4.64 1.48 10.88
C GLN A 133 3.77 1.30 9.63
N TYR A 134 3.82 0.13 9.00
CA TYR A 134 2.93 -0.22 7.90
C TYR A 134 1.45 -0.10 8.30
N GLU A 135 1.05 -0.65 9.46
CA GLU A 135 -0.34 -0.54 9.96
C GLU A 135 -0.74 0.93 10.17
N LYS A 136 0.15 1.75 10.73
CA LYS A 136 -0.07 3.19 10.90
C LYS A 136 -0.19 3.91 9.55
N ASP A 137 0.68 3.57 8.60
CA ASP A 137 0.68 4.20 7.28
C ASP A 137 -0.60 3.87 6.52
N LEU A 138 -1.11 2.64 6.63
CA LEU A 138 -2.41 2.28 6.06
C LEU A 138 -3.55 3.11 6.65
N LEU A 139 -3.54 3.35 7.96
CA LEU A 139 -4.54 4.18 8.62
C LEU A 139 -4.45 5.65 8.18
N ASN A 140 -3.23 6.17 8.04
CA ASN A 140 -2.98 7.55 7.63
C ASN A 140 -3.23 7.77 6.12
N GLN A 141 -3.10 6.74 5.29
CA GLN A 141 -3.28 6.82 3.84
C GLN A 141 -4.72 6.84 3.36
N LYS A 142 -5.70 6.75 4.26
CA LYS A 142 -7.08 7.16 3.95
C LYS A 142 -7.16 8.62 3.42
N LEU A 143 -6.06 9.39 3.52
CA LEU A 143 -5.90 10.77 3.07
C LEU A 143 -5.17 10.94 1.73
N CYS A 144 -4.75 9.87 1.05
CA CYS A 144 -4.16 9.96 -0.29
C CYS A 144 -5.14 10.47 -1.37
N ASP A 145 -6.37 10.79 -0.98
CA ASP A 145 -7.35 11.54 -1.76
C ASP A 145 -6.99 13.03 -1.94
N PHE A 146 -6.14 13.61 -1.07
CA PHE A 146 -6.06 15.08 -0.91
C PHE A 146 -4.79 15.77 -1.46
N SER A 147 -3.84 15.04 -2.08
CA SER A 147 -2.57 15.64 -2.56
C SER A 147 -2.41 15.59 -4.07
N ILE A 148 -3.44 16.06 -4.79
CA ILE A 148 -3.31 16.70 -6.10
C ILE A 148 -4.06 18.04 -6.02
N MET A 149 -3.50 18.98 -5.25
CA MET A 149 -3.79 20.42 -5.39
C MET A 149 -2.46 21.16 -5.44
#